data_AF-A7TGB7-F1
#
_entry.id   AF-A7TGB7-F1
#
_cell.length_a   1.000
_cell.length_b   1.000
_cell.length_c   1.000
_cell.angle_alpha   90.00
_cell.angle_beta   90.00
_cell.angle_gamma   90.00
#
_symmetry.space_group_name_H-M   'P 1'
#
loop_
_entity.id
_entity.type
_entity.pdbx_description
1 polymer ?
#
loop_
_entity_poly.entity_id
_entity_poly.type
_entity_poly.pdbx_seq_one_letter_code
_entity_poly.pdbx_strand_id
1 'polypeptide(L)'
;MDTSGFLSDETHPHQPEQVISEEELKELGEVFDKIKTHFPPAKVKKIIQTDDDIGKVSQATPVIAGRSLEFFLALLVKKSYDVAKEMECKRISGEVMKQTILQDEKFDFLREHICGEQPTERGDEEEEEEEEED
;
A
#
# COMPACT_ATOMS: atom_id res chain seq x y z
N MET A 1 32.15 38.99 3.33
CA MET A 1 31.39 37.90 3.97
C MET A 1 29.95 38.14 3.57
N ASP A 2 29.63 37.67 2.37
CA ASP A 2 28.45 38.02 1.61
C ASP A 2 27.25 37.25 2.13
N THR A 3 26.23 37.99 2.57
CA THR A 3 24.94 37.48 3.04
C THR A 3 23.96 37.43 1.87
N SER A 4 24.25 36.60 0.87
CA SER A 4 23.35 36.40 -0.27
C SER A 4 23.24 34.93 -0.61
N GLY A 5 22.07 34.36 -0.37
CA GLY A 5 21.70 33.04 -0.89
C GLY A 5 21.13 32.07 0.14
N PHE A 6 20.19 32.50 0.99
CA PHE A 6 19.24 31.54 1.54
C PHE A 6 18.15 31.37 0.47
N LEU A 7 18.21 30.22 -0.20
CA LEU A 7 17.29 29.79 -1.24
C LEU A 7 15.84 30.05 -0.80
N SER A 8 15.08 30.60 -1.74
CA SER A 8 13.63 30.70 -1.67
C SER A 8 13.04 29.34 -1.26
N ASP A 9 12.23 29.37 -0.22
CA ASP A 9 11.33 28.29 0.18
C ASP A 9 10.44 27.99 -1.04
N GLU A 10 10.82 26.97 -1.79
CA GLU A 10 10.05 26.45 -2.90
C GLU A 10 8.84 25.75 -2.27
N THR A 11 7.77 26.53 -2.14
CA THR A 11 6.43 26.07 -1.78
C THR A 11 6.14 24.80 -2.55
N HIS A 12 6.23 23.64 -1.88
CA HIS A 12 5.72 22.40 -2.42
C HIS A 12 4.24 22.64 -2.74
N PRO A 13 3.78 22.41 -3.97
CA PRO A 13 2.37 22.47 -4.29
C PRO A 13 1.67 21.45 -3.39
N HIS A 14 0.87 21.97 -2.44
CA HIS A 14 -0.03 21.20 -1.61
C HIS A 14 -0.94 20.43 -2.59
N GLN A 15 -0.73 19.12 -2.70
CA GLN A 15 -1.57 18.27 -3.53
C GLN A 15 -3.02 18.48 -3.07
N PRO A 16 -3.98 18.69 -3.98
CA PRO A 16 -5.38 18.75 -3.58
C PRO A 16 -5.71 17.43 -2.91
N GLU A 17 -6.13 17.50 -1.65
CA GLU A 17 -6.64 16.36 -0.90
C GLU A 17 -7.84 15.82 -1.70
N GLN A 18 -7.64 14.72 -2.42
CA GLN A 18 -8.66 14.08 -3.26
C GLN A 18 -9.72 13.48 -2.32
N VAL A 19 -10.68 14.31 -1.92
CA VAL A 19 -11.74 13.94 -1.00
C VAL A 19 -12.62 12.88 -1.69
N ILE A 20 -12.69 11.70 -1.08
CA ILE A 20 -13.58 10.62 -1.51
C ILE A 20 -15.01 11.12 -1.44
N SER A 21 -15.80 10.93 -2.51
CA SER A 21 -17.20 11.35 -2.51
C SER A 21 -18.01 10.59 -1.44
N GLU A 22 -19.03 11.22 -0.85
CA GLU A 22 -19.85 10.59 0.21
C GLU A 22 -20.51 9.27 -0.27
N GLU A 23 -20.83 9.16 -1.55
CA GLU A 23 -21.35 7.94 -2.17
C GLU A 23 -20.31 6.82 -2.24
N GLU A 24 -19.08 7.12 -2.65
CA GLU A 24 -17.99 6.16 -2.63
C GLU A 24 -17.69 5.69 -1.21
N LEU A 25 -17.72 6.58 -0.22
CA LEU A 25 -17.50 6.23 1.19
C LEU A 25 -18.60 5.28 1.71
N LYS A 26 -19.85 5.50 1.29
CA LYS A 26 -21.00 4.69 1.71
C LYS A 26 -20.98 3.30 1.08
N GLU A 27 -20.69 3.20 -0.21
CA GLU A 27 -20.53 1.89 -0.86
C GLU A 27 -19.36 1.10 -0.26
N LEU A 28 -18.28 1.79 0.09
CA LEU A 28 -17.11 1.17 0.69
C LEU A 28 -17.38 0.75 2.14
N GLY A 29 -18.24 1.49 2.87
CA GLY A 29 -18.70 1.15 4.22
C GLY A 29 -19.33 -0.26 4.30
N GLU A 30 -20.19 -0.62 3.35
CA GLU A 30 -20.78 -1.97 3.33
C GLU A 30 -19.76 -3.08 3.06
N VAL A 31 -18.69 -2.77 2.33
CA VAL A 31 -17.58 -3.71 2.08
C VAL A 31 -16.74 -3.83 3.36
N PHE A 32 -16.45 -2.72 4.02
CA PHE A 32 -15.66 -2.63 5.25
C PHE A 32 -16.29 -3.35 6.43
N ASP A 33 -17.61 -3.31 6.56
CA ASP A 33 -18.35 -4.03 7.60
C ASP A 33 -18.30 -5.55 7.43
N LYS A 34 -18.01 -6.04 6.22
CA LYS A 34 -17.93 -7.48 5.91
C LYS A 34 -16.51 -8.04 6.07
N ILE A 35 -15.51 -7.20 6.29
CA ILE A 35 -14.12 -7.65 6.47
C ILE A 35 -13.95 -8.32 7.82
N LYS A 36 -13.64 -9.63 7.78
CA LYS A 36 -13.35 -10.46 8.97
C LYS A 36 -11.87 -10.77 9.14
N THR A 37 -11.05 -10.44 8.15
CA THR A 37 -9.60 -10.67 8.19
C THR A 37 -8.96 -9.67 9.14
N HIS A 38 -7.98 -10.13 9.90
CA HIS A 38 -7.19 -9.27 10.79
C HIS A 38 -5.71 -9.52 10.61
N PHE A 39 -4.96 -8.47 10.30
CA PHE A 39 -3.50 -8.55 10.24
C PHE A 39 -2.90 -8.54 11.65
N PRO A 40 -2.07 -9.53 12.03
CA PRO A 40 -1.44 -9.54 13.33
C PRO A 40 -0.54 -8.31 13.53
N PRO A 41 -0.73 -7.51 14.60
CA PRO A 41 0.06 -6.30 14.82
C PRO A 41 1.57 -6.56 14.86
N ALA A 42 2.00 -7.73 15.34
CA ALA A 42 3.41 -8.12 15.36
C ALA A 42 4.00 -8.27 13.95
N LYS A 43 3.24 -8.81 12.98
CA LYS A 43 3.69 -8.94 11.59
C LYS A 43 3.77 -7.57 10.90
N VAL A 44 2.75 -6.73 11.12
CA VAL A 44 2.75 -5.35 10.62
C VAL A 44 3.94 -4.57 11.18
N LYS A 45 4.21 -4.72 12.49
CA LYS A 45 5.38 -4.11 13.12
C LYS A 45 6.70 -4.58 12.52
N LYS A 46 6.86 -5.89 12.27
CA LYS A 46 8.07 -6.44 11.64
C LYS A 46 8.32 -5.81 10.27
N ILE A 47 7.29 -5.66 9.45
CA ILE A 47 7.38 -5.00 8.13
C ILE A 47 7.71 -3.51 8.28
N ILE A 48 7.06 -2.80 9.21
CA ILE A 48 7.38 -1.38 9.47
C ILE A 48 8.85 -1.21 9.85
N GLN A 49 9.42 -2.13 10.63
CA GLN A 49 10.80 -2.05 11.10
C GLN A 49 11.83 -2.70 10.16
N THR A 50 11.46 -3.06 8.92
CA THR A 50 12.46 -3.38 7.89
C THR A 50 13.14 -2.13 7.34
N ASP A 51 12.56 -0.97 7.60
CA ASP A 51 13.17 0.33 7.33
C ASP A 51 14.08 0.70 8.51
N ASP A 52 15.39 0.75 8.26
CA ASP A 52 16.43 1.00 9.28
C ASP A 52 16.30 2.39 9.93
N ASP A 53 15.63 3.34 9.27
CA ASP A 53 15.40 4.68 9.81
C ASP A 53 14.24 4.71 10.84
N ILE A 54 13.49 3.60 10.97
CA ILE A 54 12.35 3.50 11.89
C ILE A 54 12.75 2.89 13.24
N GLY A 55 12.82 3.74 14.26
CA GLY A 55 13.09 3.34 15.64
C GLY A 55 11.90 2.72 16.40
N LYS A 56 11.58 3.27 17.57
CA LYS A 56 10.50 2.73 18.43
C LYS A 56 9.13 3.09 17.87
N VAL A 57 8.29 2.08 17.66
CA VAL A 57 6.91 2.24 17.16
C VAL A 57 5.90 2.09 18.31
N SER A 58 4.92 2.99 18.37
CA SER A 58 3.80 2.91 19.33
C SER A 58 2.96 1.65 19.11
N GLN A 59 2.34 1.11 20.15
CA GLN A 59 1.45 -0.05 20.04
C GLN A 59 0.22 0.22 19.15
N ALA A 60 -0.26 1.46 19.08
CA ALA A 60 -1.41 1.81 18.26
C ALA A 60 -1.10 1.79 16.75
N THR A 61 0.14 2.11 16.37
CA THR A 61 0.52 2.30 14.96
C THR A 61 0.33 1.03 14.12
N PRO A 62 0.83 -0.16 14.51
CA PRO A 62 0.62 -1.38 13.73
C PRO A 62 -0.84 -1.83 13.68
N VAL A 63 -1.63 -1.54 14.72
CA VAL A 63 -3.06 -1.88 14.78
C VAL A 63 -3.83 -1.05 13.76
N ILE A 64 -3.61 0.26 13.74
CA ILE A 64 -4.25 1.17 12.79
C ILE A 64 -3.80 0.85 11.36
N ALA A 65 -2.50 0.67 11.15
CA ALA A 65 -1.96 0.30 9.84
C ALA A 65 -2.56 -1.03 9.33
N GLY A 66 -2.69 -2.05 10.20
CA GLY A 66 -3.35 -3.30 9.84
C GLY A 66 -4.80 -3.10 9.39
N ARG A 67 -5.57 -2.27 10.10
CA ARG A 67 -6.96 -1.95 9.72
C ARG A 67 -7.04 -1.13 8.42
N SER A 68 -6.12 -0.20 8.22
CA SER A 68 -6.00 0.55 6.96
C SER A 68 -5.66 -0.37 5.79
N LEU A 69 -4.80 -1.37 5.99
CA LEU A 69 -4.46 -2.37 4.97
C LEU A 69 -5.66 -3.23 4.58
N GLU A 70 -6.51 -3.60 5.54
CA GLU A 70 -7.78 -4.30 5.26
C GLU A 70 -8.68 -3.48 4.33
N PHE A 71 -8.86 -2.19 4.65
CA PHE A 71 -9.65 -1.27 3.82
C PHE A 71 -9.03 -1.05 2.45
N PHE A 72 -7.71 -0.89 2.41
CA PHE A 72 -6.95 -0.74 1.18
C PHE A 72 -7.14 -1.94 0.25
N LEU A 73 -7.00 -3.18 0.76
CA LEU A 73 -7.18 -4.39 -0.06
C LEU A 73 -8.60 -4.53 -0.58
N ALA A 74 -9.60 -4.23 0.24
CA ALA A 74 -11.00 -4.25 -0.19
C ALA A 74 -11.26 -3.24 -1.32
N LEU A 75 -10.71 -2.02 -1.19
CA LEU A 75 -10.82 -0.99 -2.22
C LEU A 75 -10.11 -1.43 -3.51
N LEU A 76 -8.87 -1.93 -3.42
CA LEU A 76 -8.09 -2.38 -4.57
C LEU A 76 -8.81 -3.51 -5.32
N VAL A 77 -9.35 -4.50 -4.60
CA VAL A 77 -10.10 -5.61 -5.19
C VAL A 77 -11.39 -5.13 -5.86
N LYS A 78 -12.13 -4.21 -5.23
CA LYS A 78 -13.35 -3.62 -5.83
C LYS A 78 -13.02 -2.89 -7.13
N LYS A 79 -12.04 -2.00 -7.13
CA LYS A 79 -11.62 -1.28 -8.34
C LYS A 79 -11.08 -2.22 -9.41
N SER A 80 -10.32 -3.25 -9.02
CA SER A 80 -9.84 -4.29 -9.95
C SER A 80 -10.98 -5.10 -10.56
N TYR A 81 -12.04 -5.38 -9.80
CA TYR A 81 -13.23 -6.03 -10.31
C TYR A 81 -13.97 -5.17 -11.33
N ASP A 82 -14.11 -3.86 -11.07
CA ASP A 82 -14.77 -2.93 -11.99
C ASP A 82 -14.01 -2.88 -13.34
N VAL A 83 -12.68 -2.76 -13.30
CA VAL A 83 -11.83 -2.83 -14.50
C VAL A 83 -11.93 -4.18 -15.19
N ALA A 84 -11.93 -5.30 -14.46
CA ALA A 84 -12.11 -6.62 -15.06
C ALA A 84 -13.43 -6.72 -15.83
N LYS A 85 -14.50 -6.15 -15.28
CA LYS A 85 -15.82 -6.13 -15.91
C LYS A 85 -15.82 -5.29 -17.20
N GLU A 86 -15.16 -4.14 -17.20
CA GLU A 86 -14.99 -3.29 -18.39
C GLU A 86 -14.18 -4.00 -19.49
N MET A 87 -13.17 -4.78 -19.09
CA MET A 87 -12.36 -5.60 -20.00
C MET A 87 -13.02 -6.95 -20.37
N GLU A 88 -14.28 -7.17 -20.00
CA GLU A 88 -15.03 -8.43 -20.18
C GLU A 88 -14.29 -9.69 -19.65
N CYS A 89 -13.45 -9.50 -18.64
CA CYS A 89 -12.66 -10.53 -18.00
C CYS A 89 -13.37 -11.10 -16.77
N LYS A 90 -13.37 -12.42 -16.65
CA LYS A 90 -13.98 -13.14 -15.50
C LYS A 90 -13.04 -13.29 -14.30
N ARG A 91 -11.76 -12.90 -14.44
CA ARG A 91 -10.71 -13.06 -13.44
C ARG A 91 -9.87 -11.79 -13.37
N ILE A 92 -9.50 -11.38 -12.16
CA ILE A 92 -8.52 -10.32 -11.94
C ILE A 92 -7.14 -10.94 -12.23
N SER A 93 -6.56 -10.58 -13.37
CA SER A 93 -5.22 -10.97 -13.80
C SER A 93 -4.20 -9.87 -13.47
N GLY A 94 -2.91 -10.15 -13.68
CA GLY A 94 -1.86 -9.12 -13.55
C GLY A 94 -2.08 -7.92 -14.50
N GLU A 95 -2.61 -8.16 -15.70
CA GLU A 95 -2.95 -7.09 -16.65
C GLU A 95 -4.10 -6.23 -16.13
N VAL A 96 -5.17 -6.84 -15.60
CA VAL A 96 -6.26 -6.08 -14.96
C VAL A 96 -5.72 -5.22 -13.82
N MET A 97 -4.87 -5.80 -12.96
CA MET A 97 -4.28 -5.08 -11.83
C MET A 97 -3.43 -3.90 -12.31
N LYS A 98 -2.63 -4.09 -13.36
CA LYS A 98 -1.85 -3.02 -13.99
C LYS A 98 -2.75 -1.89 -14.47
N GLN A 99 -3.83 -2.21 -15.19
CA GLN A 99 -4.79 -1.21 -15.66
C GLN A 99 -5.46 -0.48 -14.50
N THR A 100 -5.88 -1.19 -13.44
CA THR A 100 -6.46 -0.58 -12.24
C THR A 100 -5.52 0.44 -11.59
N ILE A 101 -4.25 0.08 -11.42
CA ILE A 101 -3.23 0.97 -10.85
C ILE A 101 -2.98 2.19 -11.77
N LEU A 102 -3.01 1.99 -13.09
CA LEU A 102 -2.79 3.08 -14.04
C LEU A 102 -3.95 4.08 -14.10
N GLN A 103 -5.19 3.63 -13.85
CA GLN A 103 -6.40 4.45 -13.94
C GLN A 103 -6.72 5.27 -12.68
N ASP A 104 -6.30 4.84 -11.48
CA ASP A 104 -6.59 5.53 -10.23
C ASP A 104 -5.31 6.08 -9.58
N GLU A 105 -5.21 7.40 -9.45
CA GLU A 105 -4.05 8.09 -8.86
C GLU A 105 -3.79 7.69 -7.40
N LYS A 106 -4.80 7.20 -6.67
CA LYS A 106 -4.63 6.74 -5.28
C LYS A 106 -3.71 5.51 -5.19
N PHE A 107 -3.52 4.80 -6.30
CA PHE A 107 -2.63 3.64 -6.39
C PHE A 107 -1.25 3.97 -6.98
N ASP A 108 -0.91 5.25 -7.15
CA ASP A 108 0.36 5.65 -7.78
C ASP A 108 1.60 5.03 -7.15
N PHE A 109 1.60 4.89 -5.82
CA PHE A 109 2.67 4.23 -5.06
C PHE A 109 2.93 2.76 -5.45
N LEU A 110 2.01 2.11 -6.17
CA LEU A 110 2.17 0.75 -6.69
C LEU A 110 2.75 0.69 -8.10
N ARG A 111 2.81 1.81 -8.83
CA ARG A 111 3.23 1.81 -10.25
C ARG A 111 4.65 1.29 -10.41
N GLU A 112 5.58 1.76 -9.58
CA GLU A 112 6.97 1.32 -9.67
C GLU A 112 7.12 -0.19 -9.48
N HIS A 113 6.35 -0.77 -8.55
CA HIS A 113 6.45 -2.19 -8.21
C HIS A 113 5.70 -3.13 -9.15
N ILE A 114 4.59 -2.68 -9.74
CA ILE A 114 3.68 -3.54 -10.53
C ILE A 114 3.74 -3.23 -12.02
N CYS A 115 4.01 -1.98 -12.39
CA CYS A 115 4.10 -1.54 -13.78
C CYS A 115 5.54 -1.41 -14.27
N GLY A 116 6.52 -1.31 -13.36
CA GLY A 116 7.95 -1.30 -13.69
C GLY A 116 8.38 -2.65 -14.24
N GLU A 117 9.14 -2.64 -15.33
CA GLU A 117 9.88 -3.82 -15.79
C GLU A 117 11.09 -3.99 -14.86
N GLN A 118 11.09 -5.00 -13.98
CA GLN A 118 12.29 -5.41 -13.23
C GLN A 118 12.58 -6.89 -13.48
N PRO A 119 13.83 -7.27 -13.78
CA PRO A 119 14.27 -8.67 -13.80
C PRO A 119 14.23 -9.21 -12.36
N THR A 120 13.68 -10.42 -12.20
CA THR A 120 13.54 -11.06 -10.89
C THR A 120 14.88 -11.60 -10.41
N GLU A 121 15.51 -10.97 -9.42
CA GLU A 121 16.44 -11.64 -8.52
C GLU A 121 16.16 -11.18 -7.08
N ARG A 122 15.31 -11.93 -6.37
CA ARG A 122 15.22 -11.86 -4.92
C ARG A 122 15.57 -13.24 -4.40
N GLY A 123 16.77 -13.34 -3.82
CA GLY A 123 17.29 -14.57 -3.23
C GLY A 123 16.41 -15.04 -2.08
N ASP A 124 16.08 -16.32 -2.12
CA ASP A 124 15.57 -17.06 -0.98
C ASP A 124 16.73 -17.18 0.02
N GLU A 125 16.70 -16.38 1.09
CA GLU A 125 17.49 -16.67 2.29
C GLU A 125 16.66 -17.65 3.12
N GLU A 126 16.96 -18.93 2.96
CA GLU A 126 16.54 -19.99 3.88
C GLU A 126 17.23 -19.72 5.23
N GLU A 127 16.46 -19.31 6.23
CA GLU A 127 16.91 -19.32 7.63
C GLU A 127 17.07 -20.79 8.06
N GLU A 128 18.30 -21.31 8.06
CA GLU A 128 18.65 -22.58 8.71
C GLU A 128 18.45 -22.41 10.23
N GLU A 129 17.49 -23.16 10.78
CA GLU A 129 17.36 -23.39 12.21
C GLU A 129 18.55 -24.26 12.66
N GLU A 130 19.54 -23.67 13.36
CA GLU A 130 20.49 -24.46 14.14
C GLU A 130 19.78 -24.98 15.41
N GLU A 131 19.46 -26.28 15.38
CA GLU A 131 19.17 -27.09 16.56
C GLU A 131 20.41 -27.13 17.47
N GLU A 132 20.34 -26.55 18.67
CA GLU A 132 21.24 -26.94 19.76
C GLU A 132 20.62 -28.10 20.54
N GLU A 133 21.23 -29.28 20.40
CA GLU A 133 21.09 -30.40 21.33
C GLU A 133 22.49 -30.81 21.86
N ASP A 134 22.55 -31.00 23.19
CA ASP A 134 23.63 -31.42 24.12
C ASP A 134 24.61 -30.39 24.71
#